data_AF-A9V5W2-F1
#
_entry.id   AF-A9V5W2-F1
#
_cell.length_a   1.000
_cell.length_b   1.000
_cell.length_c   1.000
_cell.angle_alpha   90.00
_cell.angle_beta   90.00
_cell.angle_gamma   90.00
#
_symmetry.space_group_name_H-M   'P 1'
#
loop_
_entity.id
_entity.type
_entity.pdbx_description
1 polymer ?
#
loop_
_entity_poly.entity_id
_entity_poly.type
_entity_poly.pdbx_seq_one_letter_code
_entity_poly.pdbx_strand_id
1 'polypeptide(L)'
;MCALRGLLGLLALLVAATMAANTAGSECGDQYILMNKAMGCTGDPYCWSYLDPAAVTSEAFENVTRTFPAAAHSRRHLGLSTQISVLDPANSTYLAFLQRILDMALLTKVPVAITLDPFEFWNWQAPYWNHWNQSQPGFNASNCHHVEWTGFDCNTDATRIAWRDWGGQFRVAPHPNIAHPAVMALHRAALAPAARLVAQWYDRLTPDQHYLLAFVKPMWEVWIGTNYYVYPNATRYVNQPASADPTGGVADAVQVGFAAICSRFNRCSGPPPTTAELDVIVREYGHALATVFTEAGLPAFKLMGHNGVNWPELPPSQHNVTFNSAWAGLNNVTYPGFSFYHAAYNPGAAAQHLADVLTASPRPCWGAAEWYYEGGNTGSRQEQWFAAFNNTMQNNNVLIDVFNWESFHRDPDAVAALNQFLALADSSV
;
A
#
# COMPACT_ATOMS: atom_id res chain seq x y z
N MET A 1 -28.63 -0.39 -55.45
CA MET A 1 -27.71 -1.35 -54.80
C MET A 1 -26.51 -0.71 -54.08
N CYS A 2 -26.29 0.61 -54.11
CA CYS A 2 -25.18 1.25 -53.37
C CYS A 2 -25.47 1.62 -51.90
N ALA A 3 -26.74 1.77 -51.48
CA ALA A 3 -27.07 2.20 -50.12
C ALA A 3 -26.97 1.07 -49.06
N LEU A 4 -27.07 -0.20 -49.47
CA LEU A 4 -27.04 -1.34 -48.53
C LEU A 4 -25.62 -1.72 -48.07
N ARG A 5 -24.57 -1.32 -48.81
CA ARG A 5 -23.16 -1.61 -48.44
C ARG A 5 -22.62 -0.66 -47.37
N GLY A 6 -23.16 0.56 -47.26
CA GLY A 6 -22.76 1.53 -46.23
C GLY A 6 -23.28 1.18 -44.83
N LEU A 7 -24.49 0.63 -44.73
CA LEU A 7 -25.09 0.25 -43.44
C LEU A 7 -24.42 -0.97 -42.80
N LEU A 8 -24.00 -1.95 -43.61
CA LEU A 8 -23.29 -3.15 -43.13
C LEU A 8 -21.87 -2.83 -42.64
N GLY A 9 -21.21 -1.84 -43.23
CA GLY A 9 -19.88 -1.38 -42.77
C GLY A 9 -19.95 -0.63 -41.43
N LEU A 10 -20.97 0.21 -41.23
CA LEU A 10 -21.18 0.92 -39.96
C LEU A 10 -21.58 -0.03 -38.81
N LEU A 11 -22.40 -1.05 -39.08
CA LEU A 11 -22.76 -2.04 -38.08
C LEU A 11 -21.55 -2.90 -37.66
N ALA A 12 -20.70 -3.29 -38.61
CA ALA A 12 -19.48 -4.07 -38.32
C ALA A 12 -18.46 -3.27 -37.51
N LEU A 13 -18.32 -1.96 -37.76
CA LEU A 13 -17.47 -1.07 -36.98
C LEU A 13 -18.03 -0.80 -35.58
N LEU A 14 -19.36 -0.68 -35.41
CA LEU A 14 -19.98 -0.55 -34.09
C LEU A 14 -19.85 -1.84 -33.27
N VAL A 15 -20.02 -3.02 -33.89
CA VAL A 15 -19.86 -4.33 -33.24
C VAL A 15 -18.40 -4.60 -32.88
N ALA A 16 -17.45 -4.22 -33.74
CA ALA A 16 -16.02 -4.33 -33.43
C ALA A 16 -15.59 -3.37 -32.30
N ALA A 17 -16.16 -2.16 -32.23
CA ALA A 17 -15.90 -1.22 -31.14
C ALA A 17 -16.52 -1.67 -29.80
N THR A 18 -17.69 -2.33 -29.81
CA THR A 18 -18.28 -2.93 -28.60
C THR A 18 -17.57 -4.21 -28.17
N MET A 19 -17.05 -5.01 -29.10
CA MET A 19 -16.22 -6.18 -28.75
C MET A 19 -14.79 -5.82 -28.30
N ALA A 20 -14.22 -4.72 -28.79
CA ALA A 20 -12.94 -4.19 -28.30
C ALA A 20 -13.06 -3.63 -26.87
N ALA A 21 -14.18 -2.99 -26.53
CA ALA A 21 -14.45 -2.53 -25.16
C ALA A 21 -14.66 -3.69 -24.17
N ASN A 22 -15.21 -4.82 -24.62
CA ASN A 22 -15.39 -6.03 -23.79
C ASN A 22 -14.17 -6.95 -23.71
N THR A 23 -13.11 -6.73 -24.51
CA THR A 23 -11.85 -7.51 -24.45
C THR A 23 -10.75 -6.84 -23.62
N ALA A 24 -10.92 -5.56 -23.26
CA ALA A 24 -10.09 -4.89 -22.26
C ALA A 24 -10.16 -5.56 -20.86
N GLY A 25 -11.17 -6.39 -20.61
CA GLY A 25 -11.27 -7.21 -19.38
C GLY A 25 -10.37 -8.46 -19.36
N SER A 26 -9.54 -8.72 -20.38
CA SER A 26 -8.75 -9.95 -20.48
C SER A 26 -7.28 -9.85 -20.05
N GLU A 27 -6.68 -8.65 -19.99
CA GLU A 27 -5.26 -8.52 -19.66
C GLU A 27 -4.96 -8.55 -18.14
N CYS A 28 -5.94 -8.17 -17.32
CA CYS A 28 -5.72 -7.92 -15.89
C CYS A 28 -6.18 -9.05 -14.95
N GLY A 29 -6.85 -10.07 -15.49
CA GLY A 29 -7.31 -11.23 -14.72
C GLY A 29 -8.38 -10.87 -13.69
N ASP A 30 -8.34 -11.56 -12.55
CA ASP A 30 -9.35 -11.47 -11.50
C ASP A 30 -9.35 -10.09 -10.80
N GLN A 31 -10.55 -9.64 -10.40
CA GLN A 31 -10.74 -8.42 -9.60
C GLN A 31 -11.01 -8.79 -8.14
N TYR A 32 -10.44 -8.03 -7.21
CA TYR A 32 -10.52 -8.28 -5.78
C TYR A 32 -11.07 -7.09 -5.02
N ILE A 33 -12.00 -7.37 -4.10
CA ILE A 33 -12.39 -6.45 -3.04
C ILE A 33 -11.98 -7.11 -1.73
N LEU A 34 -11.06 -6.51 -1.00
CA LEU A 34 -10.49 -7.10 0.21
C LEU A 34 -10.86 -6.25 1.41
N MET A 35 -11.22 -6.90 2.51
CA MET A 35 -11.44 -6.25 3.79
C MET A 35 -10.18 -6.34 4.63
N ASN A 36 -9.60 -5.21 4.97
CA ASN A 36 -8.38 -5.17 5.75
C ASN A 36 -8.65 -5.45 7.22
N LYS A 37 -7.93 -6.44 7.74
CA LYS A 37 -7.87 -6.79 9.15
C LYS A 37 -6.80 -5.93 9.81
N ALA A 38 -7.22 -5.00 10.67
CA ALA A 38 -6.29 -4.14 11.37
C ALA A 38 -5.39 -4.94 12.32
N MET A 39 -4.14 -4.49 12.44
CA MET A 39 -3.14 -5.12 13.29
C MET A 39 -3.04 -4.44 14.65
N GLY A 40 -2.89 -5.23 15.72
CA GLY A 40 -2.48 -4.73 17.03
C GLY A 40 -3.60 -4.21 17.93
N CYS A 41 -4.88 -4.28 17.51
CA CYS A 41 -6.00 -4.05 18.40
C CYS A 41 -6.33 -5.31 19.22
N THR A 42 -6.38 -5.16 20.54
CA THR A 42 -6.69 -6.24 21.49
C THR A 42 -8.16 -6.21 21.88
N GLY A 43 -8.83 -7.37 21.84
CA GLY A 43 -10.19 -7.54 22.35
C GLY A 43 -11.32 -7.29 21.35
N ASP A 44 -10.99 -6.94 20.10
CA ASP A 44 -11.95 -6.94 18.99
C ASP A 44 -11.74 -8.21 18.14
N PRO A 45 -12.76 -9.09 17.97
CA PRO A 45 -12.65 -10.33 17.18
C PRO A 45 -12.40 -10.06 15.69
N TYR A 46 -12.53 -8.81 15.26
CA TYR A 46 -12.25 -8.40 13.90
C TYR A 46 -10.78 -8.07 13.66
N CYS A 47 -9.99 -7.86 14.71
CA CYS A 47 -8.57 -7.55 14.62
C CYS A 47 -7.68 -8.79 14.59
N TRP A 48 -6.47 -8.62 14.03
CA TRP A 48 -5.41 -9.62 14.14
C TRP A 48 -4.18 -9.07 14.87
N SER A 49 -3.39 -10.00 15.38
CA SER A 49 -2.06 -9.74 15.90
C SER A 49 -1.12 -10.81 15.38
N TYR A 50 0.01 -10.39 14.82
CA TYR A 50 1.04 -11.31 14.36
C TYR A 50 1.69 -12.09 15.53
N LEU A 51 1.47 -11.63 16.77
CA LEU A 51 1.86 -12.32 18.00
C LEU A 51 0.92 -13.47 18.36
N ASP A 52 -0.26 -13.55 17.75
CA ASP A 52 -1.25 -14.59 18.01
C ASP A 52 -1.71 -15.26 16.71
N PRO A 53 -0.90 -16.18 16.14
CA PRO A 53 -1.34 -17.00 15.01
C PRO A 53 -2.64 -17.77 15.26
N ALA A 54 -3.00 -18.07 16.51
CA ALA A 54 -4.22 -18.82 16.81
C ALA A 54 -5.49 -17.98 16.58
N ALA A 55 -5.40 -16.66 16.60
CA ALA A 55 -6.50 -15.75 16.25
C ALA A 55 -6.91 -15.83 14.77
N VAL A 56 -6.04 -16.38 13.91
CA VAL A 56 -6.34 -16.61 12.49
C VAL A 56 -7.13 -17.92 12.37
N THR A 57 -8.45 -17.80 12.46
CA THR A 57 -9.42 -18.91 12.43
C THR A 57 -10.25 -18.92 11.14
N SER A 58 -10.90 -20.05 10.85
CA SER A 58 -11.88 -20.12 9.76
C SER A 58 -13.03 -19.14 9.97
N GLU A 59 -13.50 -18.98 11.22
CA GLU A 59 -14.56 -18.04 11.56
C GLU A 59 -14.18 -16.59 11.23
N ALA A 60 -12.92 -16.19 11.47
CA ALA A 60 -12.43 -14.85 11.13
C ALA A 60 -12.48 -14.56 9.62
N PHE A 61 -12.29 -15.60 8.78
CA PHE A 61 -12.40 -15.53 7.32
C PHE A 61 -13.86 -15.55 6.85
N GLU A 62 -14.64 -16.50 7.37
CA GLU A 62 -16.05 -16.70 7.02
C GLU A 62 -16.96 -15.57 7.50
N ASN A 63 -16.54 -14.77 8.48
CA ASN A 63 -17.30 -13.60 8.92
C ASN A 63 -17.52 -12.61 7.78
N VAL A 64 -16.46 -12.25 7.05
CA VAL A 64 -16.54 -11.31 5.94
C VAL A 64 -17.45 -11.84 4.82
N THR A 65 -17.28 -13.10 4.43
CA THR A 65 -18.13 -13.68 3.37
C THR A 65 -19.59 -13.81 3.79
N ARG A 66 -19.89 -14.07 5.06
CA ARG A 66 -21.26 -14.07 5.59
C ARG A 66 -21.90 -12.68 5.60
N THR A 67 -21.12 -11.62 5.78
CA THR A 67 -21.64 -10.24 5.68
C THR A 67 -22.04 -9.89 4.24
N PHE A 68 -21.42 -10.52 3.25
CA PHE A 68 -21.63 -10.23 1.82
C PHE A 68 -21.98 -11.48 1.00
N PRO A 69 -23.19 -12.05 1.19
CA PRO A 69 -23.59 -13.28 0.49
C PRO A 69 -23.61 -13.13 -1.04
N ALA A 70 -23.79 -11.90 -1.56
CA ALA A 70 -23.73 -11.63 -2.99
C ALA A 70 -22.37 -11.94 -3.62
N ALA A 71 -21.29 -11.98 -2.83
CA ALA A 71 -19.94 -12.29 -3.31
C ALA A 71 -19.80 -13.71 -3.87
N ALA A 72 -20.60 -14.67 -3.41
CA ALA A 72 -20.49 -16.08 -3.80
C ALA A 72 -20.80 -16.33 -5.29
N HIS A 73 -21.44 -15.37 -5.95
CA HIS A 73 -21.83 -15.45 -7.36
C HIS A 73 -21.03 -14.50 -8.26
N SER A 74 -20.23 -13.61 -7.65
CA SER A 74 -19.51 -12.53 -8.32
C SER A 74 -18.28 -13.01 -9.08
N ARG A 75 -18.02 -12.41 -10.26
CA ARG A 75 -16.68 -12.47 -10.89
C ARG A 75 -15.60 -11.71 -10.12
N ARG A 76 -15.99 -10.93 -9.10
CA ARG A 76 -15.07 -10.23 -8.19
C ARG A 76 -14.92 -11.06 -6.93
N HIS A 77 -13.69 -11.40 -6.58
CA HIS A 77 -13.48 -12.15 -5.36
C HIS A 77 -13.46 -11.20 -4.16
N LEU A 78 -14.32 -11.49 -3.19
CA LEU A 78 -14.27 -10.87 -1.88
C LEU A 78 -13.31 -11.64 -0.98
N GLY A 79 -12.41 -10.94 -0.31
CA GLY A 79 -11.42 -11.57 0.56
C GLY A 79 -10.96 -10.71 1.72
N LEU A 80 -9.82 -11.11 2.27
CA LEU A 80 -9.16 -10.41 3.37
C LEU A 80 -7.83 -9.82 2.93
N SER A 81 -7.40 -8.79 3.63
CA SER A 81 -6.03 -8.32 3.57
C SER A 81 -5.48 -8.05 4.96
N THR A 82 -4.16 -8.02 5.11
CA THR A 82 -3.51 -7.66 6.37
C THR A 82 -2.07 -7.23 6.11
N GLN A 83 -1.45 -6.56 7.09
CA GLN A 83 -0.06 -6.12 7.06
C GLN A 83 0.79 -6.82 8.11
N ILE A 84 2.04 -7.10 7.77
CA ILE A 84 3.00 -7.77 8.66
C ILE A 84 4.31 -6.99 8.61
N SER A 85 4.72 -6.41 9.74
CA SER A 85 6.06 -5.83 9.88
C SER A 85 7.09 -6.94 10.04
N VAL A 86 8.01 -7.09 9.08
CA VAL A 86 8.99 -8.19 9.06
C VAL A 86 10.27 -7.90 9.86
N LEU A 87 10.43 -6.67 10.36
CA LEU A 87 11.60 -6.25 11.16
C LEU A 87 11.33 -6.17 12.66
N ASP A 88 10.09 -6.43 13.10
CA ASP A 88 9.74 -6.47 14.51
C ASP A 88 10.26 -7.78 15.17
N PRO A 89 11.15 -7.73 16.17
CA PRO A 89 11.66 -8.91 16.86
C PRO A 89 10.61 -9.58 17.77
N ALA A 90 9.59 -8.86 18.24
CA ALA A 90 8.42 -9.48 18.87
C ALA A 90 7.71 -10.41 17.88
N ASN A 91 7.91 -10.14 16.58
CA ASN A 91 7.33 -10.88 15.49
C ASN A 91 8.17 -12.09 15.05
N SER A 92 8.92 -12.76 15.94
CA SER A 92 9.57 -14.05 15.61
C SER A 92 8.59 -15.12 15.09
N THR A 93 7.29 -14.92 15.31
CA THR A 93 6.17 -15.75 14.86
C THR A 93 5.57 -15.34 13.51
N TYR A 94 6.05 -14.27 12.85
CA TYR A 94 5.42 -13.72 11.64
C TYR A 94 5.27 -14.75 10.52
N LEU A 95 6.25 -15.65 10.36
CA LEU A 95 6.18 -16.70 9.36
C LEU A 95 5.10 -17.74 9.70
N ALA A 96 4.92 -18.05 10.99
CA ALA A 96 3.84 -18.93 11.42
C ALA A 96 2.46 -18.28 11.25
N PHE A 97 2.36 -16.98 11.56
CA PHE A 97 1.17 -16.18 11.30
C PHE A 97 0.82 -16.13 9.80
N LEU A 98 1.82 -15.83 8.96
CA LEU A 98 1.70 -15.81 7.50
C LEU A 98 1.26 -17.19 6.97
N GLN A 99 1.92 -18.27 7.39
CA GLN A 99 1.55 -19.63 6.99
C GLN A 99 0.10 -19.93 7.37
N ARG A 100 -0.32 -19.53 8.57
CA ARG A 100 -1.68 -19.74 9.04
C ARG A 100 -2.71 -18.99 8.18
N ILE A 101 -2.42 -17.75 7.77
CA ILE A 101 -3.28 -17.00 6.83
C ILE A 101 -3.43 -17.75 5.52
N LEU A 102 -2.31 -18.21 4.94
CA LEU A 102 -2.31 -18.96 3.68
C LEU A 102 -3.09 -20.28 3.79
N ASP A 103 -2.93 -20.99 4.91
CA ASP A 103 -3.66 -22.24 5.17
C ASP A 103 -5.17 -21.98 5.33
N MET A 104 -5.55 -20.91 6.04
CA MET A 104 -6.97 -20.55 6.21
C MET A 104 -7.59 -20.07 4.89
N ALA A 105 -6.84 -19.34 4.05
CA ALA A 105 -7.29 -18.95 2.71
C ALA A 105 -7.63 -20.19 1.87
N LEU A 106 -6.76 -21.19 1.89
CA LEU A 106 -7.00 -22.46 1.19
C LEU A 106 -8.19 -23.24 1.78
N LEU A 107 -8.26 -23.35 3.10
CA LEU A 107 -9.31 -24.10 3.79
C LEU A 107 -10.71 -23.49 3.55
N THR A 108 -10.81 -22.17 3.65
CA THR A 108 -12.08 -21.43 3.56
C THR A 108 -12.43 -20.97 2.15
N LYS A 109 -11.49 -21.10 1.21
CA LYS A 109 -11.59 -20.63 -0.19
C LYS A 109 -11.79 -19.13 -0.33
N VAL A 110 -11.32 -18.36 0.64
CA VAL A 110 -11.38 -16.90 0.68
C VAL A 110 -10.00 -16.36 0.30
N PRO A 111 -9.88 -15.51 -0.73
CA PRO A 111 -8.60 -14.99 -1.15
C PRO A 111 -8.01 -14.00 -0.16
N VAL A 112 -6.68 -13.87 -0.20
CA VAL A 112 -5.92 -12.97 0.67
C VAL A 112 -4.98 -12.08 -0.12
N ALA A 113 -4.84 -10.83 0.31
CA ALA A 113 -3.65 -10.03 0.02
C ALA A 113 -2.84 -9.79 1.28
N ILE A 114 -1.52 -9.78 1.15
CA ILE A 114 -0.62 -9.66 2.30
C ILE A 114 0.37 -8.54 2.03
N THR A 115 0.38 -7.53 2.89
CA THR A 115 1.46 -6.55 2.94
C THR A 115 2.57 -7.06 3.84
N LEU A 116 3.78 -7.17 3.30
CA LEU A 116 4.99 -7.55 4.03
C LEU A 116 5.91 -6.33 4.05
N ASP A 117 6.05 -5.75 5.23
CA ASP A 117 6.62 -4.42 5.38
C ASP A 117 7.93 -4.43 6.19
N PRO A 118 9.07 -4.07 5.57
CA PRO A 118 10.30 -3.81 6.27
C PRO A 118 10.51 -2.31 6.56
N PHE A 119 9.56 -1.44 6.23
CA PHE A 119 9.76 0.01 6.25
C PHE A 119 9.10 0.69 7.44
N GLU A 120 7.81 0.48 7.69
CA GLU A 120 7.04 1.27 8.65
C GLU A 120 7.48 0.99 10.09
N PHE A 121 7.76 -0.24 10.51
CA PHE A 121 8.11 -0.48 11.93
C PHE A 121 9.48 -1.10 12.10
N TRP A 122 10.52 -0.28 11.91
CA TRP A 122 11.93 -0.67 12.07
C TRP A 122 12.57 -0.22 13.40
N ASN A 123 11.76 0.18 14.39
CA ASN A 123 12.21 0.72 15.69
C ASN A 123 13.23 -0.17 16.41
N TRP A 124 13.18 -1.47 16.22
CA TRP A 124 14.08 -2.41 16.88
C TRP A 124 15.43 -2.57 16.19
N GLN A 125 15.60 -1.97 15.01
CA GLN A 125 16.86 -1.97 14.26
C GLN A 125 17.82 -0.89 14.74
N ALA A 126 17.92 -0.70 16.07
CA ALA A 126 18.84 0.26 16.69
C ALA A 126 20.29 0.13 16.20
N PRO A 127 20.82 -1.08 15.89
CA PRO A 127 22.14 -1.22 15.26
C PRO A 127 22.29 -0.49 13.92
N TYR A 128 21.19 -0.13 13.24
CA TYR A 128 21.20 0.63 12.00
C TYR A 128 20.94 2.12 12.20
N TRP A 129 20.10 2.53 13.16
CA TRP A 129 19.70 3.94 13.28
C TRP A 129 20.27 4.70 14.49
N ASN A 130 20.76 4.02 15.53
CA ASN A 130 21.27 4.70 16.71
C ASN A 130 22.68 5.25 16.43
N HIS A 131 22.76 6.55 16.11
CA HIS A 131 24.02 7.26 15.83
C HIS A 131 24.44 8.25 16.92
N TRP A 132 23.59 8.50 17.91
CA TRP A 132 23.81 9.57 18.89
C TRP A 132 23.86 9.10 20.34
N ASN A 133 23.20 7.98 20.69
CA ASN A 133 23.03 7.58 22.07
C ASN A 133 23.99 6.45 22.46
N GLN A 134 25.18 6.84 22.94
CA GLN A 134 26.27 5.93 23.34
C GLN A 134 25.89 4.94 24.46
N SER A 135 24.89 5.27 25.28
CA SER A 135 24.46 4.39 26.38
C SER A 135 23.37 3.40 25.98
N GLN A 136 22.87 3.47 24.74
CA GLN A 136 21.83 2.57 24.24
C GLN A 136 22.42 1.52 23.27
N PRO A 137 21.81 0.32 23.19
CA PRO A 137 22.23 -0.72 22.24
C PRO A 137 22.29 -0.21 20.80
N GLY A 138 23.20 -0.81 20.02
CA GLY A 138 23.33 -0.52 18.60
C GLY A 138 23.98 0.83 18.27
N PHE A 139 24.49 1.58 19.26
CA PHE A 139 25.21 2.83 18.99
C PHE A 139 26.40 2.60 18.04
N ASN A 140 26.38 3.35 16.94
CA ASN A 140 27.54 3.55 16.08
C ASN A 140 27.38 4.91 15.39
N ALA A 141 28.37 5.80 15.50
CA ALA A 141 28.32 7.11 14.87
C ALA A 141 28.06 7.04 13.35
N SER A 142 28.53 5.99 12.67
CA SER A 142 28.29 5.80 11.23
C SER A 142 26.83 5.52 10.87
N ASN A 143 25.98 5.16 11.84
CA ASN A 143 24.55 4.93 11.61
C ASN A 143 23.82 6.20 11.14
N CYS A 144 24.44 7.38 11.25
CA CYS A 144 23.88 8.60 10.70
C CYS A 144 23.63 8.45 9.18
N HIS A 145 24.39 7.62 8.45
CA HIS A 145 24.21 7.37 7.01
C HIS A 145 23.01 6.48 6.67
N HIS A 146 22.49 5.74 7.65
CA HIS A 146 21.37 4.80 7.47
C HIS A 146 20.01 5.45 7.75
N VAL A 147 19.98 6.71 8.17
CA VAL A 147 18.76 7.47 8.47
C VAL A 147 18.67 8.70 7.61
N GLU A 148 17.48 9.26 7.46
CA GLU A 148 17.31 10.52 6.73
C GLU A 148 17.86 11.72 7.47
N TRP A 149 18.19 12.73 6.67
CA TRP A 149 18.76 14.00 7.13
C TRP A 149 17.82 15.16 6.79
N THR A 150 17.90 16.23 7.57
CA THR A 150 17.23 17.51 7.30
C THR A 150 18.11 18.52 6.55
N GLY A 151 19.27 18.06 6.09
CA GLY A 151 20.34 18.82 5.43
C GLY A 151 21.41 17.85 4.92
N PHE A 152 22.58 18.34 4.48
CA PHE A 152 23.58 17.51 3.80
C PHE A 152 24.73 16.99 4.69
N ASP A 153 24.74 17.31 5.98
CA ASP A 153 25.77 16.81 6.91
C ASP A 153 25.20 15.75 7.86
N CYS A 154 25.70 14.53 7.72
CA CYS A 154 25.37 13.38 8.56
C CYS A 154 25.54 13.65 10.07
N ASN A 155 26.53 14.46 10.45
CA ASN A 155 26.85 14.69 11.87
C ASN A 155 25.87 15.66 12.55
N THR A 156 25.34 16.62 11.80
CA THR A 156 24.46 17.67 12.33
C THR A 156 23.00 17.47 11.96
N ASP A 157 22.74 16.91 10.78
CA ASP A 157 21.43 16.91 10.15
C ASP A 157 20.75 15.53 10.21
N ALA A 158 21.47 14.48 10.60
CA ALA A 158 20.88 13.16 10.75
C ALA A 158 19.83 13.12 11.86
N THR A 159 18.65 12.64 11.48
CA THR A 159 17.48 12.63 12.34
C THR A 159 17.63 11.59 13.46
N ARG A 160 17.04 11.88 14.62
CA ARG A 160 17.13 11.04 15.85
C ARG A 160 15.77 10.52 16.30
N ILE A 161 14.72 11.08 15.72
CA ILE A 161 13.32 10.79 16.00
C ILE A 161 12.52 11.31 14.81
N ALA A 162 11.40 10.65 14.54
CA ALA A 162 10.39 11.14 13.60
C ALA A 162 8.99 10.94 14.20
N TRP A 163 7.99 11.48 13.52
CA TRP A 163 6.59 11.35 13.87
C TRP A 163 5.78 10.77 12.72
N ARG A 164 4.65 10.19 13.09
CA ARG A 164 3.60 9.69 12.20
C ARG A 164 2.25 10.09 12.70
N ASP A 165 1.29 10.11 11.79
CA ASP A 165 -0.11 10.35 12.09
C ASP A 165 -1.00 9.41 11.26
N TRP A 166 -1.61 8.43 11.93
CA TRP A 166 -2.61 7.52 11.36
C TRP A 166 -3.92 7.64 12.14
N GLY A 167 -4.42 8.87 12.25
CA GLY A 167 -5.57 9.23 13.10
C GLY A 167 -5.18 9.72 14.49
N GLY A 168 -3.88 9.90 14.72
CA GLY A 168 -3.29 10.40 15.95
C GLY A 168 -1.77 10.38 15.85
N GLN A 169 -1.13 11.48 16.25
CA GLN A 169 0.33 11.58 16.19
C GLN A 169 1.02 10.67 17.21
N PHE A 170 2.08 9.97 16.79
CA PHE A 170 3.00 9.26 17.68
C PHE A 170 4.46 9.31 17.19
N ARG A 171 5.39 9.01 18.10
CA ARG A 171 6.83 8.99 17.83
C ARG A 171 7.26 7.65 17.25
N VAL A 172 8.20 7.69 16.32
CA VAL A 172 8.86 6.51 15.73
C VAL A 172 10.37 6.73 15.66
N ALA A 173 11.11 5.66 15.37
CA ALA A 173 12.53 5.77 15.03
C ALA A 173 12.72 6.71 13.80
N PRO A 174 13.93 7.24 13.58
CA PRO A 174 14.24 8.04 12.38
C PRO A 174 13.76 7.39 11.09
N HIS A 175 13.43 8.19 10.06
CA HIS A 175 13.15 7.65 8.74
C HIS A 175 14.40 6.89 8.24
N PRO A 176 14.29 5.64 7.76
CA PRO A 176 15.43 4.93 7.18
C PRO A 176 15.88 5.58 5.87
N ASN A 177 17.18 5.72 5.64
CA ASN A 177 17.69 6.10 4.33
C ASN A 177 17.55 4.92 3.37
N ILE A 178 16.40 4.83 2.71
CA ILE A 178 16.03 3.69 1.85
C ILE A 178 16.89 3.57 0.59
N ALA A 179 17.65 4.62 0.23
CA ALA A 179 18.63 4.55 -0.84
C ALA A 179 20.00 4.01 -0.39
N HIS A 180 20.24 3.88 0.92
CA HIS A 180 21.51 3.37 1.43
C HIS A 180 21.62 1.86 1.21
N PRO A 181 22.73 1.35 0.63
CA PRO A 181 22.88 -0.08 0.31
C PRO A 181 22.69 -1.02 1.51
N ALA A 182 23.17 -0.64 2.69
CA ALA A 182 23.04 -1.47 3.89
C ALA A 182 21.58 -1.59 4.38
N VAL A 183 20.81 -0.50 4.28
CA VAL A 183 19.39 -0.47 4.65
C VAL A 183 18.58 -1.29 3.64
N MET A 184 18.86 -1.11 2.34
CA MET A 184 18.26 -1.94 1.29
C MET A 184 18.52 -3.43 1.49
N ALA A 185 19.77 -3.79 1.83
CA ALA A 185 20.15 -5.18 2.08
C ALA A 185 19.42 -5.77 3.29
N LEU A 186 19.31 -5.01 4.39
CA LEU A 186 18.53 -5.40 5.57
C LEU A 186 17.07 -5.70 5.20
N HIS A 187 16.43 -4.79 4.47
CA HIS A 187 15.01 -4.91 4.12
C HIS A 187 14.75 -6.09 3.18
N ARG A 188 15.59 -6.27 2.15
CA ARG A 188 15.51 -7.45 1.27
C ARG A 188 15.72 -8.76 2.03
N ALA A 189 16.70 -8.80 2.94
CA ALA A 189 16.98 -9.98 3.74
C ALA A 189 15.80 -10.35 4.67
N ALA A 190 15.14 -9.35 5.24
CA ALA A 190 13.97 -9.54 6.10
C ALA A 190 12.76 -10.11 5.36
N LEU A 191 12.56 -9.72 4.09
CA LEU A 191 11.47 -10.21 3.24
C LEU A 191 11.71 -11.63 2.69
N ALA A 192 12.97 -12.03 2.48
CA ALA A 192 13.30 -13.25 1.78
C ALA A 192 12.66 -14.55 2.33
N PRO A 193 12.53 -14.75 3.66
CA PRO A 193 11.83 -15.92 4.19
C PRO A 193 10.34 -15.96 3.84
N ALA A 194 9.62 -14.85 3.96
CA ALA A 194 8.21 -14.77 3.56
C ALA A 194 8.03 -14.92 2.05
N ALA A 195 8.93 -14.34 1.25
CA ALA A 195 8.91 -14.50 -0.20
C ALA A 195 8.97 -15.97 -0.62
N ARG A 196 9.89 -16.74 -0.03
CA ARG A 196 9.97 -18.20 -0.26
C ARG A 196 8.70 -18.93 0.18
N LEU A 197 8.17 -18.60 1.36
CA LEU A 197 6.97 -19.25 1.90
C LEU A 197 5.76 -19.05 0.97
N VAL A 198 5.51 -17.80 0.55
CA VAL A 198 4.38 -17.46 -0.33
C VAL A 198 4.56 -18.07 -1.71
N ALA A 199 5.76 -17.98 -2.30
CA ALA A 199 6.03 -18.57 -3.61
C ALA A 199 5.84 -20.09 -3.61
N GLN A 200 6.37 -20.79 -2.60
CA GLN A 200 6.19 -22.24 -2.46
C GLN A 200 4.73 -22.62 -2.20
N TRP A 201 3.98 -21.83 -1.45
CA TRP A 201 2.56 -22.08 -1.25
C TRP A 201 1.78 -21.90 -2.55
N TYR A 202 2.04 -20.82 -3.28
CA TYR A 202 1.39 -20.53 -4.56
C TYR A 202 1.66 -21.61 -5.62
N ASP A 203 2.91 -22.10 -5.72
CA ASP A 203 3.30 -23.17 -6.67
C ASP A 203 2.58 -24.51 -6.42
N ARG A 204 2.10 -24.75 -5.20
CA ARG A 204 1.34 -25.97 -4.85
C ARG A 204 -0.15 -25.88 -5.16
N LEU A 205 -0.66 -24.68 -5.45
CA LEU A 205 -2.06 -24.49 -5.77
C LEU A 205 -2.37 -25.05 -7.16
N THR A 206 -3.59 -25.55 -7.34
CA THR A 206 -4.08 -25.86 -8.68
C THR A 206 -4.42 -24.56 -9.43
N PRO A 207 -4.48 -24.58 -10.78
CA PRO A 207 -4.80 -23.37 -11.56
C PRO A 207 -6.11 -22.68 -11.14
N ASP A 208 -7.12 -23.45 -10.75
CA ASP A 208 -8.42 -22.96 -10.24
C ASP A 208 -8.37 -22.45 -8.80
N GLN A 209 -7.25 -22.62 -8.09
CA GLN A 209 -7.00 -22.09 -6.74
C GLN A 209 -6.11 -20.83 -6.74
N HIS A 210 -5.48 -20.48 -7.87
CA HIS A 210 -4.59 -19.33 -7.97
C HIS A 210 -5.24 -17.99 -7.62
N TYR A 211 -6.57 -17.90 -7.66
CA TYR A 211 -7.30 -16.71 -7.23
C TYR A 211 -7.15 -16.45 -5.73
N LEU A 212 -6.82 -17.47 -4.91
CA LEU A 212 -6.70 -17.37 -3.45
C LEU A 212 -5.54 -16.47 -3.01
N LEU A 213 -4.52 -16.30 -3.85
CA LEU A 213 -3.58 -15.22 -3.68
C LEU A 213 -4.06 -14.03 -4.51
N ALA A 214 -4.63 -13.01 -3.88
CA ALA A 214 -4.93 -11.77 -4.58
C ALA A 214 -3.61 -11.11 -4.98
N PHE A 215 -2.89 -10.58 -3.98
CA PHE A 215 -1.60 -9.91 -4.17
C PHE A 215 -0.68 -10.03 -2.96
N VAL A 216 0.61 -9.97 -3.20
CA VAL A 216 1.60 -9.60 -2.19
C VAL A 216 2.01 -8.15 -2.42
N LYS A 217 1.95 -7.36 -1.35
CA LYS A 217 2.46 -5.99 -1.30
C LYS A 217 3.81 -6.01 -0.57
N PRO A 218 4.96 -5.90 -1.26
CA PRO A 218 6.28 -6.07 -0.65
C PRO A 218 6.76 -4.83 0.14
N MET A 219 5.89 -3.84 0.28
CA MET A 219 6.12 -2.59 0.98
C MET A 219 4.77 -2.04 1.46
N TRP A 220 4.80 -1.17 2.46
CA TRP A 220 3.63 -0.43 2.94
C TRP A 220 3.87 1.07 2.76
N GLU A 221 3.02 1.69 1.95
CA GLU A 221 2.90 3.15 1.79
C GLU A 221 4.21 3.95 1.84
N VAL A 222 5.17 3.60 0.98
CA VAL A 222 6.49 4.26 1.04
C VAL A 222 6.33 5.74 0.65
N TRP A 223 6.65 6.64 1.58
CA TRP A 223 6.49 8.08 1.40
C TRP A 223 7.52 8.88 2.19
N ILE A 224 8.54 9.41 1.48
CA ILE A 224 9.60 10.20 2.10
C ILE A 224 9.05 11.54 2.58
N GLY A 225 9.13 11.78 3.88
CA GLY A 225 8.74 13.04 4.53
C GLY A 225 7.29 13.12 5.02
N THR A 226 6.46 12.11 4.75
CA THR A 226 5.09 12.01 5.32
C THR A 226 5.02 10.90 6.36
N ASN A 227 5.31 9.65 5.98
CA ASN A 227 5.25 8.54 6.94
C ASN A 227 6.38 8.60 7.97
N TYR A 228 7.32 9.54 7.86
CA TYR A 228 8.24 9.87 8.94
C TYR A 228 8.56 11.35 8.86
N TYR A 229 7.60 12.19 9.18
CA TYR A 229 7.83 13.62 9.19
C TYR A 229 8.65 14.03 10.43
N VAL A 230 9.40 15.13 10.29
CA VAL A 230 10.33 15.61 11.31
C VAL A 230 10.06 17.08 11.55
N TYR A 231 9.92 17.48 12.81
CA TYR A 231 9.77 18.89 13.18
C TYR A 231 11.11 19.64 13.21
N PRO A 232 11.10 20.98 13.07
CA PRO A 232 12.27 21.81 13.32
C PRO A 232 12.87 21.53 14.70
N ASN A 233 14.20 21.39 14.78
CA ASN A 233 14.92 21.08 16.02
C ASN A 233 14.47 19.78 16.72
N ALA A 234 14.01 18.77 15.96
CA ALA A 234 13.48 17.50 16.47
C ALA A 234 14.31 16.85 17.60
N THR A 235 15.64 16.98 17.53
CA THR A 235 16.59 16.48 18.54
C THR A 235 16.24 16.92 19.97
N ARG A 236 15.63 18.10 20.18
CA ARG A 236 15.25 18.57 21.52
C ARG A 236 14.22 17.67 22.19
N TYR A 237 13.41 16.94 21.42
CA TYR A 237 12.30 16.13 21.90
C TYR A 237 12.67 14.71 22.30
N VAL A 238 13.84 14.21 21.86
CA VAL A 238 14.27 12.82 22.07
C VAL A 238 14.19 12.40 23.54
N ASN A 239 14.57 13.29 24.45
CA ASN A 239 14.59 13.02 25.90
C ASN A 239 13.41 13.67 26.66
N GLN A 240 12.42 14.22 25.95
CA GLN A 240 11.23 14.83 26.54
C GLN A 240 10.05 13.85 26.53
N PRO A 241 9.06 13.99 27.42
CA PRO A 241 7.83 13.21 27.33
C PRO A 241 7.06 13.54 26.03
N ALA A 242 6.31 12.57 25.50
CA ALA A 242 5.51 12.74 24.27
C ALA A 242 4.48 13.88 24.36
N SER A 243 4.02 14.22 25.58
CA SER A 243 3.12 15.37 25.81
C SER A 243 3.76 16.73 25.49
N ALA A 244 5.07 16.79 25.30
CA ALA A 244 5.78 18.00 24.88
C ALA A 244 5.97 18.07 23.35
N ASP A 245 5.52 17.07 22.60
CA ASP A 245 5.68 17.06 21.14
C ASP A 245 4.88 18.18 20.48
N PRO A 246 5.38 18.73 19.34
CA PRO A 246 4.58 19.62 18.51
C PRO A 246 3.36 18.90 17.96
N THR A 247 2.29 19.64 17.66
CA THR A 247 1.01 19.08 17.19
C THR A 247 0.62 19.56 15.79
N GLY A 248 1.53 20.18 15.05
CA GLY A 248 1.26 20.76 13.73
C GLY A 248 1.20 19.75 12.58
N GLY A 249 1.54 18.49 12.86
CA GLY A 249 1.61 17.41 11.88
C GLY A 249 2.63 17.69 10.77
N VAL A 250 2.39 17.08 9.61
CA VAL A 250 3.23 17.24 8.41
C VAL A 250 3.30 18.70 7.91
N ALA A 251 2.30 19.53 8.18
CA ALA A 251 2.31 20.94 7.76
C ALA A 251 3.47 21.74 8.37
N ASP A 252 3.84 21.40 9.61
CA ASP A 252 4.93 22.04 10.36
C ASP A 252 6.27 21.28 10.25
N ALA A 253 6.35 20.28 9.37
CA ALA A 253 7.55 19.48 9.18
C ALA A 253 8.65 20.22 8.40
N VAL A 254 9.89 19.75 8.54
CA VAL A 254 11.04 20.15 7.73
C VAL A 254 11.36 19.09 6.68
N GLN A 255 11.98 19.54 5.58
CA GLN A 255 12.35 18.66 4.48
C GLN A 255 13.31 17.56 4.93
N VAL A 256 13.03 16.33 4.52
CA VAL A 256 13.94 15.17 4.59
C VAL A 256 14.23 14.62 3.18
N GLY A 257 14.98 13.53 3.05
CA GLY A 257 15.36 12.95 1.75
C GLY A 257 16.76 13.35 1.30
N PHE A 258 17.46 14.21 2.06
CA PHE A 258 18.83 14.64 1.77
C PHE A 258 19.83 13.48 1.83
N ALA A 259 19.66 12.55 2.77
CA ALA A 259 20.51 11.37 2.88
C ALA A 259 20.33 10.45 1.67
N ALA A 260 19.07 10.25 1.25
CA ALA A 260 18.75 9.41 0.11
C ALA A 260 19.28 9.97 -1.21
N ILE A 261 19.14 11.28 -1.47
CA ILE A 261 19.72 11.88 -2.69
C ILE A 261 21.25 11.84 -2.68
N CYS A 262 21.88 12.02 -1.51
CA CYS A 262 23.34 11.90 -1.39
C CYS A 262 23.77 10.46 -1.67
N SER A 263 23.05 9.46 -1.14
CA SER A 263 23.35 8.04 -1.36
C SER A 263 23.12 7.61 -2.81
N ARG A 264 22.02 8.06 -3.43
CA ARG A 264 21.61 7.61 -4.77
C ARG A 264 22.28 8.37 -5.90
N PHE A 265 22.43 9.69 -5.77
CA PHE A 265 22.91 10.58 -6.83
C PHE A 265 24.30 11.15 -6.56
N ASN A 266 24.91 10.81 -5.41
CA ASN A 266 26.14 11.45 -4.94
C ASN A 266 26.01 12.98 -4.81
N ARG A 267 24.76 13.46 -4.63
CA ARG A 267 24.45 14.88 -4.46
C ARG A 267 24.33 15.19 -2.98
N CYS A 268 25.44 15.59 -2.39
CA CYS A 268 25.54 15.87 -0.94
C CYS A 268 25.73 17.38 -0.66
N SER A 269 25.19 18.24 -1.54
CA SER A 269 25.15 19.70 -1.38
C SER A 269 24.14 20.31 -2.37
N GLY A 270 23.80 21.59 -2.20
CA GLY A 270 22.95 22.35 -3.13
C GLY A 270 21.50 22.51 -2.64
N PRO A 271 20.52 22.63 -3.57
CA PRO A 271 19.13 22.85 -3.20
C PRO A 271 18.50 21.60 -2.53
N PRO A 272 17.34 21.77 -1.87
CA PRO A 272 16.56 20.65 -1.33
C PRO A 272 16.21 19.57 -2.39
N PRO A 273 15.83 18.35 -1.96
CA PRO A 273 15.31 17.31 -2.85
C PRO A 273 14.14 17.79 -3.70
N THR A 274 14.11 17.37 -4.97
CA THR A 274 12.98 17.58 -5.87
C THR A 274 12.06 16.35 -5.89
N THR A 275 10.78 16.51 -6.26
CA THR A 275 9.85 15.39 -6.42
C THR A 275 10.38 14.32 -7.36
N ALA A 276 10.98 14.68 -8.50
CA ALA A 276 11.51 13.73 -9.46
C ALA A 276 12.67 12.88 -8.90
N GLU A 277 13.50 13.45 -8.03
CA GLU A 277 14.56 12.70 -7.35
C GLU A 277 13.98 11.71 -6.32
N LEU A 278 13.00 12.16 -5.54
CA LEU A 278 12.30 11.31 -4.57
C LEU A 278 11.54 10.17 -5.29
N ASP A 279 10.92 10.45 -6.44
CA ASP A 279 10.24 9.45 -7.26
C ASP A 279 11.18 8.34 -7.73
N VAL A 280 12.39 8.70 -8.17
CA VAL A 280 13.41 7.70 -8.56
C VAL A 280 13.79 6.82 -7.37
N ILE A 281 14.05 7.42 -6.20
CA ILE A 281 14.46 6.69 -5.00
C ILE A 281 13.38 5.69 -4.56
N VAL A 282 12.14 6.17 -4.41
CA VAL A 282 11.03 5.33 -3.95
C VAL A 282 10.72 4.22 -4.96
N ARG A 283 10.74 4.54 -6.26
CA ARG A 283 10.56 3.55 -7.34
C ARG A 283 11.60 2.44 -7.31
N GLU A 284 12.87 2.79 -7.18
CA GLU A 284 13.95 1.80 -7.13
C GLU A 284 13.88 0.94 -5.87
N TYR A 285 13.52 1.54 -4.74
CA TYR A 285 13.26 0.82 -3.50
C TYR A 285 12.13 -0.19 -3.67
N GLY A 286 10.98 0.25 -4.19
CA GLY A 286 9.85 -0.64 -4.45
C GLY A 286 10.18 -1.78 -5.42
N HIS A 287 10.92 -1.49 -6.49
CA HIS A 287 11.41 -2.49 -7.43
C HIS A 287 12.34 -3.52 -6.76
N ALA A 288 13.28 -3.06 -5.93
CA ALA A 288 14.23 -3.93 -5.25
C ALA A 288 13.56 -4.88 -4.26
N LEU A 289 12.54 -4.41 -3.51
CA LEU A 289 11.78 -5.27 -2.60
C LEU A 289 10.89 -6.27 -3.36
N ALA A 290 10.21 -5.82 -4.41
CA ALA A 290 9.40 -6.70 -5.25
C ALA A 290 10.22 -7.82 -5.92
N THR A 291 11.46 -7.50 -6.31
CA THR A 291 12.36 -8.46 -6.95
C THR A 291 12.67 -9.66 -6.04
N VAL A 292 12.67 -9.48 -4.71
CA VAL A 292 12.86 -10.59 -3.75
C VAL A 292 11.80 -11.68 -3.94
N PHE A 293 10.56 -11.31 -4.30
CA PHE A 293 9.48 -12.26 -4.53
C PHE A 293 9.58 -12.93 -5.89
N THR A 294 9.94 -12.19 -6.95
CA THR A 294 10.16 -12.80 -8.26
C THR A 294 11.38 -13.73 -8.27
N GLU A 295 12.45 -13.40 -7.54
CA GLU A 295 13.62 -14.26 -7.33
C GLU A 295 13.24 -15.55 -6.57
N ALA A 296 12.24 -15.48 -5.68
CA ALA A 296 11.69 -16.64 -4.98
C ALA A 296 10.72 -17.48 -5.84
N GLY A 297 10.39 -17.03 -7.05
CA GLY A 297 9.51 -17.74 -8.00
C GLY A 297 8.05 -17.27 -8.01
N LEU A 298 7.69 -16.22 -7.27
CA LEU A 298 6.33 -15.68 -7.33
C LEU A 298 6.12 -14.89 -8.63
N PRO A 299 5.03 -15.12 -9.40
CA PRO A 299 4.80 -14.37 -10.63
C PRO A 299 4.57 -12.88 -10.38
N ALA A 300 5.14 -12.04 -11.23
CA ALA A 300 5.04 -10.57 -11.14
C ALA A 300 3.59 -10.04 -11.14
N PHE A 301 2.64 -10.76 -11.76
CA PHE A 301 1.22 -10.38 -11.73
C PHE A 301 0.53 -10.60 -10.38
N LYS A 302 1.20 -11.25 -9.41
CA LYS A 302 0.76 -11.35 -8.02
C LYS A 302 1.42 -10.31 -7.12
N LEU A 303 2.15 -9.35 -7.67
CA LEU A 303 2.81 -8.29 -6.92
C LEU A 303 2.15 -6.94 -7.18
N MET A 304 1.83 -6.25 -6.09
CA MET A 304 1.21 -4.92 -6.11
C MET A 304 2.08 -3.97 -5.29
N GLY A 305 2.38 -2.79 -5.82
CA GLY A 305 3.04 -1.73 -5.05
C GLY A 305 2.06 -1.08 -4.06
N HIS A 306 2.59 -0.39 -3.06
CA HIS A 306 1.78 0.44 -2.17
C HIS A 306 2.59 1.69 -1.85
N ASN A 307 2.22 2.79 -2.49
CA ASN A 307 2.94 4.05 -2.39
C ASN A 307 2.02 5.13 -1.81
N GLY A 308 2.57 5.92 -0.90
CA GLY A 308 1.92 7.16 -0.49
C GLY A 308 2.01 8.19 -1.60
N VAL A 309 0.93 8.94 -1.80
CA VAL A 309 0.83 9.96 -2.84
C VAL A 309 0.20 11.21 -2.26
N ASN A 310 0.86 12.35 -2.48
CA ASN A 310 0.17 13.63 -2.37
C ASN A 310 -0.68 13.83 -3.63
N TRP A 311 -2.01 13.74 -3.50
CA TRP A 311 -2.93 14.04 -4.60
C TRP A 311 -3.16 15.55 -4.65
N PRO A 312 -2.53 16.31 -5.59
CA PRO A 312 -2.56 17.77 -5.59
C PRO A 312 -3.95 18.39 -5.82
N GLU A 313 -4.92 17.58 -6.24
CA GLU A 313 -6.32 17.96 -6.41
C GLU A 313 -7.13 17.89 -5.11
N LEU A 314 -6.55 17.38 -4.02
CA LEU A 314 -7.05 17.56 -2.66
C LEU A 314 -6.64 18.96 -2.16
N PRO A 315 -7.43 19.61 -1.27
CA PRO A 315 -7.10 20.93 -0.76
C PRO A 315 -5.64 20.94 -0.29
N PRO A 316 -4.82 21.93 -0.70
CA PRO A 316 -3.43 21.93 -0.33
C PRO A 316 -3.35 21.99 1.18
N SER A 317 -3.01 20.86 1.79
CA SER A 317 -2.30 20.89 3.04
C SER A 317 -1.02 21.66 2.73
N GLN A 318 -0.93 22.88 3.27
CA GLN A 318 0.24 23.73 3.11
C GLN A 318 1.42 22.99 3.75
N HIS A 319 2.12 22.21 2.94
CA HIS A 319 3.27 21.47 3.37
C HIS A 319 4.50 22.28 2.99
N ASN A 320 5.34 22.55 3.97
CA ASN A 320 6.63 23.22 3.75
C ASN A 320 7.70 22.27 3.18
N VAL A 321 7.29 21.09 2.70
CA VAL A 321 8.18 20.02 2.26
C VAL A 321 7.72 19.45 0.91
N THR A 322 8.68 18.90 0.20
CA THR A 322 8.56 18.22 -1.09
C THR A 322 8.42 16.72 -0.85
N PHE A 323 7.49 16.11 -1.58
CA PHE A 323 7.17 14.69 -1.53
C PHE A 323 7.42 13.99 -2.86
N ASN A 324 7.47 12.66 -2.83
CA ASN A 324 7.26 11.85 -4.03
C ASN A 324 5.81 11.97 -4.52
N SER A 325 5.62 11.74 -5.81
CA SER A 325 4.35 11.72 -6.53
C SER A 325 3.90 10.29 -6.83
N ALA A 326 2.77 10.14 -7.53
CA ALA A 326 2.30 8.85 -8.03
C ALA A 326 3.29 8.17 -9.01
N TRP A 327 4.19 8.93 -9.66
CA TRP A 327 5.21 8.38 -10.56
C TRP A 327 6.21 7.47 -9.84
N ALA A 328 6.40 7.66 -8.53
CA ALA A 328 7.20 6.79 -7.68
C ALA A 328 6.70 5.33 -7.67
N GLY A 329 5.40 5.12 -7.87
CA GLY A 329 4.80 3.80 -7.83
C GLY A 329 5.01 2.95 -9.09
N LEU A 330 5.57 3.52 -10.16
CA LEU A 330 5.75 2.81 -11.43
C LEU A 330 7.02 1.99 -11.46
N ASN A 331 6.94 0.68 -11.67
CA ASN A 331 8.10 -0.15 -11.99
C ASN A 331 7.69 -1.35 -12.86
N ASN A 332 8.68 -2.12 -13.35
CA ASN A 332 8.44 -3.21 -14.28
C ASN A 332 8.01 -4.54 -13.61
N VAL A 333 7.96 -4.60 -12.27
CA VAL A 333 7.72 -5.84 -11.52
C VAL A 333 6.33 -5.85 -10.90
N THR A 334 5.93 -4.78 -10.23
CA THR A 334 4.62 -4.70 -9.56
C THR A 334 3.59 -3.99 -10.43
N TYR A 335 2.32 -4.33 -10.26
CA TYR A 335 1.26 -3.37 -10.58
C TYR A 335 1.40 -2.14 -9.67
N PRO A 336 1.21 -0.90 -10.17
CA PRO A 336 1.17 0.27 -9.32
C PRO A 336 -0.03 0.20 -8.36
N GLY A 337 0.19 0.57 -7.11
CA GLY A 337 -0.86 0.68 -6.12
C GLY A 337 -0.66 1.86 -5.19
N PHE A 338 -1.78 2.47 -4.80
CA PHE A 338 -1.81 3.76 -4.11
C PHE A 338 -2.89 3.79 -3.01
N SER A 339 -2.68 4.70 -2.06
CA SER A 339 -3.65 5.01 -1.00
C SER A 339 -4.69 6.04 -1.47
N PHE A 340 -5.97 5.82 -1.12
CA PHE A 340 -7.08 6.73 -1.39
C PHE A 340 -7.99 6.85 -0.17
N TYR A 341 -8.02 8.04 0.42
CA TYR A 341 -8.98 8.40 1.48
C TYR A 341 -9.96 9.47 0.97
N HIS A 342 -9.61 10.75 1.07
CA HIS A 342 -10.41 11.85 0.52
C HIS A 342 -10.68 11.73 -0.99
N ALA A 343 -9.81 11.07 -1.76
CA ALA A 343 -9.97 10.83 -3.20
C ALA A 343 -10.72 9.53 -3.54
N ALA A 344 -11.10 8.72 -2.54
CA ALA A 344 -11.74 7.41 -2.71
C ALA A 344 -13.09 7.46 -3.45
N TYR A 345 -13.79 8.61 -3.42
CA TYR A 345 -15.07 8.77 -4.11
C TYR A 345 -14.96 8.65 -5.63
N ASN A 346 -13.83 9.08 -6.19
CA ASN A 346 -13.54 8.99 -7.62
C ASN A 346 -12.05 9.20 -7.89
N PRO A 347 -11.21 8.15 -7.76
CA PRO A 347 -9.78 8.24 -8.03
C PRO A 347 -9.45 8.81 -9.41
N GLY A 348 -10.22 8.47 -10.44
CA GLY A 348 -9.97 8.93 -11.81
C GLY A 348 -10.24 10.43 -12.02
N ALA A 349 -11.17 11.02 -11.27
CA ALA A 349 -11.48 12.46 -11.36
C ALA A 349 -10.69 13.29 -10.33
N ALA A 350 -10.35 12.70 -9.19
CA ALA A 350 -9.63 13.35 -8.10
C ALA A 350 -8.10 13.25 -8.24
N ALA A 351 -7.59 12.60 -9.28
CA ALA A 351 -6.17 12.50 -9.55
C ALA A 351 -5.91 12.51 -11.05
N GLN A 352 -5.84 13.70 -11.66
CA GLN A 352 -5.47 13.82 -13.08
C GLN A 352 -4.12 13.15 -13.34
N HIS A 353 -3.23 13.18 -12.35
CA HIS A 353 -1.96 12.47 -12.37
C HIS A 353 -2.08 10.94 -12.33
N LEU A 354 -3.17 10.37 -11.81
CA LEU A 354 -3.38 8.92 -11.87
C LEU A 354 -3.53 8.47 -13.33
N ALA A 355 -4.33 9.17 -14.14
CA ALA A 355 -4.52 8.80 -15.55
C ALA A 355 -3.20 8.82 -16.34
N ASP A 356 -2.36 9.84 -16.12
CA ASP A 356 -1.05 9.97 -16.76
C ASP A 356 -0.10 8.82 -16.33
N VAL A 357 -0.06 8.54 -15.03
CA VAL A 357 0.76 7.47 -14.44
C VAL A 357 0.32 6.09 -14.94
N LEU A 358 -0.99 5.83 -15.00
CA LEU A 358 -1.53 4.57 -15.52
C LEU A 358 -1.23 4.42 -17.02
N THR A 359 -1.29 5.51 -17.80
CA THR A 359 -0.93 5.49 -19.22
C THR A 359 0.55 5.19 -19.44
N ALA A 360 1.41 5.71 -18.57
CA ALA A 360 2.85 5.47 -18.63
C ALA A 360 3.29 4.15 -17.98
N SER A 361 2.39 3.49 -17.25
CA SER A 361 2.69 2.25 -16.55
C SER A 361 3.07 1.16 -17.56
N PRO A 362 4.20 0.45 -17.36
CA PRO A 362 4.57 -0.70 -18.17
C PRO A 362 3.68 -1.92 -17.90
N ARG A 363 2.75 -1.81 -16.94
CA ARG A 363 1.82 -2.85 -16.51
C ARG A 363 0.38 -2.32 -16.66
N PRO A 364 -0.53 -3.09 -17.28
CA PRO A 364 -1.85 -2.57 -17.69
C PRO A 364 -2.86 -2.42 -16.55
N CYS A 365 -2.53 -2.89 -15.34
CA CYS A 365 -3.44 -2.97 -14.19
C CYS A 365 -2.88 -2.18 -13.01
N TRP A 366 -3.75 -1.78 -12.10
CA TRP A 366 -3.38 -1.07 -10.88
C TRP A 366 -4.29 -1.45 -9.71
N GLY A 367 -3.98 -0.97 -8.52
CA GLY A 367 -4.77 -1.22 -7.32
C GLY A 367 -4.97 0.02 -6.45
N ALA A 368 -6.18 0.16 -5.89
CA ALA A 368 -6.38 0.94 -4.68
C ALA A 368 -5.90 0.09 -3.48
N ALA A 369 -4.58 0.12 -3.26
CA ALA A 369 -3.87 -0.75 -2.32
C ALA A 369 -4.18 -0.45 -0.85
N GLU A 370 -4.73 0.73 -0.60
CA GLU A 370 -5.34 1.16 0.65
C GLU A 370 -6.45 2.14 0.31
N TRP A 371 -7.68 1.85 0.72
CA TRP A 371 -8.84 2.60 0.30
C TRP A 371 -9.85 2.72 1.43
N TYR A 372 -10.32 3.94 1.68
CA TYR A 372 -11.43 4.16 2.60
C TYR A 372 -12.21 5.41 2.21
N TYR A 373 -13.48 5.25 1.84
CA TYR A 373 -14.32 6.40 1.56
C TYR A 373 -14.83 7.05 2.84
N GLU A 374 -14.51 8.32 3.01
CA GLU A 374 -14.84 9.08 4.23
C GLU A 374 -16.19 9.79 4.17
N GLY A 375 -16.88 9.73 3.04
CA GLY A 375 -18.20 10.35 2.85
C GLY A 375 -18.17 11.59 1.96
N GLY A 376 -19.37 12.04 1.60
CA GLY A 376 -19.63 13.16 0.70
C GLY A 376 -20.96 13.82 1.01
N ASN A 377 -21.21 14.99 0.42
CA ASN A 377 -22.29 15.88 0.84
C ASN A 377 -23.59 15.76 0.01
N THR A 378 -23.65 14.87 -0.98
CA THR A 378 -24.76 14.80 -1.95
C THR A 378 -25.24 13.37 -2.20
N GLY A 379 -26.56 13.14 -2.15
CA GLY A 379 -27.17 11.81 -2.30
C GLY A 379 -27.22 11.03 -0.99
N SER A 380 -27.86 9.86 -0.99
CA SER A 380 -27.86 8.98 0.19
C SER A 380 -26.46 8.39 0.43
N ARG A 381 -26.12 8.10 1.69
CA ARG A 381 -24.81 7.54 2.04
C ARG A 381 -24.54 6.21 1.32
N GLN A 382 -25.54 5.36 1.16
CA GLN A 382 -25.43 4.12 0.41
C GLN A 382 -25.11 4.36 -1.08
N GLU A 383 -25.83 5.27 -1.75
CA GLU A 383 -25.57 5.60 -3.16
C GLU A 383 -24.16 6.15 -3.36
N GLN A 384 -23.69 6.96 -2.42
CA GLN A 384 -22.33 7.51 -2.45
C GLN A 384 -21.27 6.41 -2.32
N TRP A 385 -21.41 5.50 -1.34
CA TRP A 385 -20.51 4.34 -1.20
C TRP A 385 -20.50 3.49 -2.47
N PHE A 386 -21.69 3.21 -3.04
CA PHE A 386 -21.82 2.43 -4.27
C PHE A 386 -21.09 3.11 -5.43
N ALA A 387 -21.28 4.42 -5.60
CA ALA A 387 -20.60 5.20 -6.62
C ALA A 387 -19.08 5.19 -6.41
N ALA A 388 -18.61 5.30 -5.17
CA ALA A 388 -17.19 5.26 -4.83
C ALA A 388 -16.53 3.92 -5.22
N PHE A 389 -17.17 2.79 -4.89
CA PHE A 389 -16.72 1.45 -5.35
C PHE A 389 -16.70 1.36 -6.87
N ASN A 390 -17.79 1.78 -7.52
CA ASN A 390 -17.93 1.69 -8.96
C ASN A 390 -16.91 2.55 -9.71
N ASN A 391 -16.66 3.77 -9.24
CA ASN A 391 -15.66 4.68 -9.84
C ASN A 391 -14.24 4.16 -9.61
N THR A 392 -13.96 3.62 -8.43
CA THR A 392 -12.63 3.10 -8.10
C THR A 392 -12.28 1.86 -8.91
N MET A 393 -13.23 0.96 -9.18
CA MET A 393 -12.97 -0.26 -9.98
C MET A 393 -12.81 -0.03 -11.49
N GLN A 394 -12.87 1.22 -11.98
CA GLN A 394 -12.67 1.53 -13.39
C GLN A 394 -11.20 1.46 -13.82
N ASN A 395 -10.95 1.60 -15.13
CA ASN A 395 -9.60 1.78 -15.71
C ASN A 395 -8.62 0.66 -15.34
N ASN A 396 -9.03 -0.60 -15.47
CA ASN A 396 -8.21 -1.78 -15.16
C ASN A 396 -7.73 -1.86 -13.69
N ASN A 397 -8.48 -1.27 -12.76
CA ASN A 397 -8.27 -1.56 -11.36
C ASN A 397 -8.61 -3.04 -11.09
N VAL A 398 -7.73 -3.72 -10.38
CA VAL A 398 -7.87 -5.13 -9.98
C VAL A 398 -8.00 -5.31 -8.47
N LEU A 399 -7.86 -4.24 -7.69
CA LEU A 399 -7.88 -4.29 -6.24
C LEU A 399 -8.51 -3.05 -5.63
N ILE A 400 -9.54 -3.25 -4.80
CA ILE A 400 -9.87 -2.32 -3.73
C ILE A 400 -9.59 -3.02 -2.41
N ASP A 401 -8.60 -2.50 -1.68
CA ASP A 401 -8.32 -2.93 -0.32
C ASP A 401 -8.99 -1.96 0.66
N VAL A 402 -10.15 -2.33 1.19
CA VAL A 402 -10.95 -1.50 2.09
C VAL A 402 -10.36 -1.57 3.50
N PHE A 403 -9.79 -0.46 3.96
CA PHE A 403 -9.12 -0.42 5.26
C PHE A 403 -10.12 -0.34 6.42
N ASN A 404 -9.68 -0.79 7.61
CA ASN A 404 -10.46 -0.74 8.86
C ASN A 404 -11.79 -1.50 8.77
N TRP A 405 -11.75 -2.80 8.50
CA TRP A 405 -12.94 -3.66 8.53
C TRP A 405 -13.76 -3.49 9.81
N GLU A 406 -13.08 -3.28 10.94
CA GLU A 406 -13.62 -3.05 12.28
C GLU A 406 -14.57 -1.85 12.34
N SER A 407 -14.32 -0.83 11.52
CA SER A 407 -15.20 0.33 11.36
C SER A 407 -16.20 0.13 10.22
N PHE A 408 -15.76 -0.40 9.09
CA PHE A 408 -16.58 -0.57 7.89
C PHE A 408 -17.83 -1.42 8.14
N HIS A 409 -17.69 -2.56 8.82
CA HIS A 409 -18.82 -3.48 9.05
C HIS A 409 -19.93 -2.89 9.93
N ARG A 410 -19.64 -1.78 10.63
CA ARG A 410 -20.60 -1.07 11.50
C ARG A 410 -21.37 0.01 10.75
N ASP A 411 -21.01 0.31 9.49
CA ASP A 411 -21.72 1.25 8.62
C ASP A 411 -22.72 0.46 7.74
N PRO A 412 -24.03 0.47 8.08
CA PRO A 412 -25.02 -0.32 7.35
C PRO A 412 -25.17 0.15 5.89
N ASP A 413 -24.95 1.45 5.62
CA ASP A 413 -25.04 1.99 4.26
C ASP A 413 -23.85 1.54 3.41
N ALA A 414 -22.65 1.49 3.98
CA ALA A 414 -21.45 0.94 3.32
C ALA A 414 -21.60 -0.55 3.01
N VAL A 415 -22.12 -1.32 3.97
CA VAL A 415 -22.37 -2.76 3.81
C VAL A 415 -23.43 -3.04 2.74
N ALA A 416 -24.53 -2.27 2.74
CA ALA A 416 -25.58 -2.38 1.72
C ALA A 416 -25.04 -2.03 0.32
N ALA A 417 -24.24 -0.97 0.22
CA ALA A 417 -23.63 -0.54 -1.03
C ALA A 417 -22.67 -1.58 -1.62
N LEU A 418 -21.81 -2.19 -0.79
CA LEU A 418 -20.90 -3.24 -1.27
C LEU A 418 -21.66 -4.49 -1.71
N ASN A 419 -22.69 -4.91 -0.98
CA ASN A 419 -23.56 -6.01 -1.41
C ASN A 419 -24.19 -5.75 -2.78
N GLN A 420 -24.72 -4.53 -2.98
CA GLN A 420 -25.27 -4.12 -4.28
C GLN A 420 -24.20 -4.11 -5.37
N PHE A 421 -23.01 -3.61 -5.08
CA PHE A 421 -21.89 -3.57 -6.03
C PHE A 421 -21.41 -4.95 -6.47
N LEU A 422 -21.34 -5.90 -5.53
CA LEU A 422 -20.96 -7.29 -5.81
C LEU A 422 -22.02 -8.02 -6.64
N ALA A 423 -23.31 -7.80 -6.35
CA ALA A 423 -24.41 -8.42 -7.09
C ALA A 423 -24.54 -7.95 -8.55
N LEU A 424 -24.18 -6.69 -8.85
CA LEU A 424 -24.24 -6.14 -10.20
C LEU A 424 -23.06 -6.55 -11.10
N ALA A 425 -21.99 -7.12 -10.54
CA ALA A 425 -20.89 -7.67 -11.31
C ALA A 425 -21.33 -8.85 -12.21
N ASP A 426 -22.50 -9.44 -11.92
CA ASP A 426 -23.00 -10.66 -12.57
C ASP A 426 -23.99 -10.40 -13.71
N SER A 427 -24.54 -9.17 -13.80
CA SER A 427 -25.63 -8.86 -14.74
C SER A 427 -25.17 -8.31 -16.09
N SER A 428 -23.88 -8.14 -16.33
CA SER A 428 -23.30 -7.67 -17.60
C SER A 428 -22.92 -8.80 -18.56
N VAL A 429 -23.70 -9.89 -18.60
CA VAL A 429 -23.54 -11.03 -19.53
C VAL A 429 -24.55 -10.95 -20.66
#